data_AF-A0A2W7K6E5-F1
#
_entry.id   AF-A0A2W7K6E5-F1
#
_cell.length_a   1.000
_cell.length_b   1.000
_cell.length_c   1.000
_cell.angle_alpha   90.00
_cell.angle_beta   90.00
_cell.angle_gamma   90.00
#
_symmetry.space_group_name_H-M   'P 1'
#
loop_
_entity.id
_entity.type
_entity.pdbx_description
1 polymer ?
#
loop_
_entity_poly.entity_id
_entity_poly.type
_entity_poly.pdbx_seq_one_letter_code
_entity_poly.pdbx_strand_id
1 'polypeptide(L)'
;MSPCIPDALPLTSLNWRVLLPLIGRANAALARYDGMLQTLPNPAVLLSPITVNEAVLSSRIEGTQATLDEVLEFDAGLGAAEARRGDIEEVSNYRLAVREAEQALGERPLSLSLIKAVHQRLMQGVRGRDKEPGATPCCASSKPRG
;
A
#
# COMPACT_ATOMS: atom_id res chain seq x y z
N MET A 1 -16.13 0.42 -26.60
CA MET A 1 -16.39 1.16 -25.36
C MET A 1 -15.60 2.45 -25.40
N SER A 2 -16.23 3.60 -25.16
CA SER A 2 -15.51 4.87 -25.04
C SER A 2 -14.73 4.89 -23.73
N PRO A 3 -13.46 5.34 -23.72
CA PRO A 3 -12.65 5.40 -22.50
C PRO A 3 -13.26 6.39 -21.48
N CYS A 4 -13.32 5.99 -20.20
CA CYS A 4 -13.66 6.90 -19.10
C CYS A 4 -12.55 7.94 -18.96
N ILE A 5 -12.90 9.22 -19.12
CA ILE A 5 -11.99 10.33 -18.87
C ILE A 5 -12.34 10.87 -17.48
N PRO A 6 -11.43 10.79 -16.49
CA PRO A 6 -11.69 11.34 -15.17
C PRO A 6 -11.79 12.86 -15.21
N ASP A 7 -12.53 13.45 -14.28
CA ASP A 7 -12.58 14.89 -14.10
C ASP A 7 -11.18 15.46 -13.86
N ALA A 8 -10.91 16.64 -14.40
CA ALA A 8 -9.66 17.33 -14.16
C ALA A 8 -9.52 17.65 -12.67
N LEU A 9 -8.33 17.38 -12.10
CA LEU A 9 -8.04 17.74 -10.72
C LEU A 9 -8.18 19.27 -10.54
N PRO A 10 -8.88 19.73 -9.50
CA PRO A 10 -9.11 21.17 -9.26
C PRO A 10 -7.86 21.82 -8.65
N LEU A 11 -6.78 21.93 -9.43
CA LEU A 11 -5.49 22.46 -8.98
C LEU A 11 -5.43 24.00 -8.94
N THR A 12 -6.42 24.69 -9.53
CA THR A 12 -6.43 26.16 -9.71
C THR A 12 -6.82 26.94 -8.44
N SER A 13 -7.48 26.32 -7.47
CA SER A 13 -7.99 27.00 -6.25
C SER A 13 -7.30 26.54 -4.96
N LEU A 14 -6.11 25.93 -5.06
CA LEU A 14 -5.37 25.47 -3.89
C LEU A 14 -4.90 26.64 -3.01
N ASN A 15 -5.17 26.55 -1.70
CA ASN A 15 -4.72 27.55 -0.74
C ASN A 15 -3.24 27.35 -0.39
N TRP A 16 -2.35 27.87 -1.24
CA TRP A 16 -0.91 27.73 -1.09
C TRP A 16 -0.36 28.29 0.22
N ARG A 17 -0.98 29.33 0.79
CA ARG A 17 -0.55 29.91 2.08
C ARG A 17 -0.67 28.90 3.23
N VAL A 18 -1.68 28.03 3.17
CA VAL A 18 -1.89 26.96 4.17
C VAL A 18 -1.05 25.73 3.83
N LEU A 19 -0.95 25.37 2.54
CA LEU A 19 -0.27 24.14 2.11
C LEU A 19 1.25 24.23 2.19
N LEU A 20 1.88 25.36 1.83
CA LEU A 20 3.35 25.48 1.81
C LEU A 20 4.00 25.19 3.18
N PRO A 21 3.50 25.72 4.32
CA PRO A 21 4.04 25.35 5.63
C PRO A 21 3.86 23.87 5.98
N LEU A 22 2.78 23.23 5.52
CA LEU A 22 2.55 21.80 5.74
C LEU A 22 3.53 20.95 4.93
N ILE A 23 3.70 21.27 3.65
CA ILE A 23 4.66 20.61 2.75
C ILE A 23 6.08 20.77 3.29
N GLY A 24 6.47 21.97 3.72
CA GLY A 24 7.79 22.22 4.29
C GLY A 24 8.07 21.35 5.52
N ARG A 25 7.09 21.22 6.42
CA ARG A 25 7.21 20.36 7.61
C ARG A 25 7.28 18.87 7.26
N ALA A 26 6.47 18.41 6.30
CA ALA A 26 6.47 17.04 5.83
C ALA A 26 7.83 16.68 5.18
N ASN A 27 8.32 17.50 4.26
CA ASN A 27 9.61 17.32 3.61
C ASN A 27 10.76 17.31 4.62
N ALA A 28 10.75 18.22 5.60
CA ALA A 28 11.77 18.25 6.65
C ALA A 28 11.73 16.98 7.54
N ALA A 29 10.56 16.40 7.78
CA ALA A 29 10.43 15.15 8.52
C ALA A 29 10.99 13.96 7.72
N LEU A 30 10.67 13.88 6.43
CA LEU A 30 11.20 12.86 5.52
C LEU A 30 12.73 12.96 5.40
N ALA A 31 13.27 14.17 5.19
CA ALA A 31 14.71 14.37 5.08
C ALA A 31 15.46 13.99 6.37
N ARG A 32 14.89 14.26 7.55
CA ARG A 32 15.47 13.80 8.82
C ARG A 32 15.47 12.29 8.94
N TYR A 33 14.37 11.64 8.52
CA TYR A 33 14.27 10.19 8.50
C TYR A 33 15.32 9.57 7.57
N ASP A 34 15.42 10.04 6.33
CA ASP A 34 16.41 9.57 5.35
C ASP A 34 17.84 9.77 5.86
N GLY A 35 18.13 10.94 6.44
CA GLY A 35 19.43 11.23 7.02
C GLY A 35 19.79 10.29 8.18
N MET A 36 18.84 9.98 9.06
CA MET A 36 19.05 9.02 10.15
C MET A 36 19.37 7.62 9.63
N LEU A 37 18.64 7.13 8.63
CA LEU A 37 18.86 5.80 8.06
C LEU A 37 20.25 5.66 7.44
N GLN A 38 20.77 6.71 6.79
CA GLN A 38 22.12 6.70 6.21
C GLN A 38 23.24 6.53 7.24
N THR A 39 22.98 6.83 8.52
CA THR A 39 23.97 6.65 9.61
C THR A 39 24.04 5.22 10.15
N LEU A 40 23.06 4.37 9.82
CA LEU A 40 22.98 3.01 10.35
C LEU A 40 23.84 2.04 9.53
N PRO A 41 24.62 1.15 10.17
CA PRO A 41 25.39 0.13 9.45
C PRO A 41 24.51 -0.81 8.63
N ASN A 42 23.31 -1.10 9.12
CA ASN A 42 22.32 -1.91 8.42
C ASN A 42 20.90 -1.42 8.76
N PRO A 43 20.33 -0.51 7.95
CA PRO A 43 18.97 0.01 8.16
C PRO A 43 17.89 -1.08 8.14
N ALA A 44 18.11 -2.17 7.42
CA ALA A 44 17.11 -3.23 7.22
C ALA A 44 16.68 -3.89 8.54
N VAL A 45 17.55 -3.92 9.55
CA VAL A 45 17.25 -4.49 10.87
C VAL A 45 16.11 -3.71 11.56
N LEU A 46 16.11 -2.38 11.45
CA LEU A 46 15.05 -1.54 12.02
C LEU A 46 13.83 -1.44 11.09
N LEU A 47 14.07 -1.36 9.78
CA LEU A 47 12.99 -1.18 8.81
C LEU A 47 12.11 -2.41 8.68
N SER A 48 12.66 -3.62 8.80
CA SER A 48 11.90 -4.87 8.66
C SER A 48 10.64 -4.92 9.55
N PRO A 49 10.72 -4.78 10.89
CA PRO A 49 9.53 -4.80 11.74
C PRO A 49 8.60 -3.59 11.51
N ILE A 50 9.13 -2.42 11.11
CA ILE A 50 8.32 -1.24 10.81
C ILE A 50 7.46 -1.49 9.57
N THR A 51 8.03 -2.06 8.50
CA THR A 51 7.30 -2.40 7.27
C THR A 51 6.27 -3.51 7.53
N VAL A 52 6.57 -4.49 8.39
CA VAL A 52 5.57 -5.50 8.80
C VAL A 52 4.41 -4.83 9.53
N ASN A 53 4.71 -3.94 10.48
CA ASN A 53 3.69 -3.26 11.26
C ASN A 53 2.82 -2.34 10.40
N GLU A 54 3.41 -1.64 9.43
CA GLU A 54 2.65 -0.86 8.46
C GLU A 54 1.66 -1.75 7.70
N ALA A 55 2.09 -2.91 7.20
CA ALA A 55 1.20 -3.83 6.48
C ALA A 55 0.07 -4.34 7.38
N VAL A 56 0.37 -4.67 8.64
CA VAL A 56 -0.65 -5.06 9.63
C VAL A 56 -1.66 -3.94 9.86
N LEU A 57 -1.19 -2.69 10.03
CA LEU A 57 -2.06 -1.54 10.24
C LEU A 57 -2.93 -1.24 9.03
N SER A 58 -2.35 -1.29 7.82
CA SER A 58 -3.06 -1.09 6.56
C SER A 58 -4.12 -2.16 6.33
N SER A 59 -3.77 -3.44 6.51
CA SER A 59 -4.73 -4.55 6.39
C SER A 59 -5.84 -4.52 7.45
N ARG A 60 -5.57 -3.98 8.64
CA ARG A 60 -6.59 -3.84 9.70
C ARG A 60 -7.72 -2.90 9.31
N ILE A 61 -7.45 -1.88 8.49
CA ILE A 61 -8.49 -0.97 7.96
C ILE A 61 -9.48 -1.76 7.10
N GLU A 62 -9.01 -2.79 6.40
CA GLU A 62 -9.81 -3.69 5.56
C GLU A 62 -10.47 -4.85 6.34
N GLY A 63 -10.22 -4.93 7.66
CA GLY A 63 -10.90 -5.85 8.57
C GLY A 63 -10.07 -7.03 9.07
N THR A 64 -8.79 -7.14 8.73
CA THR A 64 -7.92 -8.19 9.28
C THR A 64 -7.73 -8.04 10.78
N GLN A 65 -7.61 -9.14 11.49
CA GLN A 65 -7.39 -9.20 12.94
C GLN A 65 -5.99 -9.67 13.32
N ALA A 66 -5.07 -9.78 12.37
CA ALA A 66 -3.68 -10.13 12.62
C ALA A 66 -2.96 -9.05 13.47
N THR A 67 -2.09 -9.52 14.35
CA THR A 67 -1.17 -8.70 15.14
C THR A 67 0.24 -8.75 14.57
N LEU A 68 1.09 -7.79 14.96
CA LEU A 68 2.50 -7.79 14.55
C LEU A 68 3.21 -9.06 15.01
N ASP A 69 3.00 -9.46 16.27
CA ASP A 69 3.66 -10.63 16.86
C ASP A 69 3.26 -11.91 16.13
N GLU A 70 1.96 -12.14 15.85
CA GLU A 70 1.49 -13.30 15.09
C GLU A 70 2.13 -13.39 13.69
N VAL A 71 2.31 -12.25 13.01
CA VAL A 71 2.95 -12.22 11.68
C VAL A 71 4.45 -12.49 11.79
N LEU A 72 5.13 -11.95 12.80
CA LEU A 72 6.56 -12.19 13.02
C LEU A 72 6.84 -13.63 13.45
N GLU A 73 6.00 -14.22 14.30
CA GLU A 73 6.07 -15.64 14.69
C GLU A 73 5.88 -16.55 13.47
N PHE A 74 4.91 -16.22 12.61
CA PHE A 74 4.68 -16.93 11.36
C PHE A 74 5.88 -16.84 10.42
N ASP A 75 6.43 -15.64 10.20
CA ASP A 75 7.65 -15.42 9.39
C ASP A 75 8.86 -16.20 9.96
N ALA A 76 8.93 -16.38 11.28
CA ALA A 76 9.96 -17.15 11.97
C ALA A 76 9.74 -18.67 11.93
N GLY A 77 8.65 -19.16 11.33
CA GLY A 77 8.32 -20.57 11.25
C GLY A 77 7.78 -21.18 12.55
N LEU A 78 7.43 -20.35 13.53
CA LEU A 78 6.83 -20.78 14.80
C LEU A 78 5.35 -21.17 14.65
N GLY A 79 4.77 -20.86 13.49
CA GLY A 79 3.38 -21.13 13.15
C GLY A 79 2.44 -20.00 13.57
N ALA A 80 1.16 -20.17 13.27
CA ALA A 80 0.11 -19.26 13.68
C ALA A 80 -1.18 -20.07 13.92
N ALA A 81 -2.09 -19.52 14.71
CA ALA A 81 -3.41 -20.11 14.86
C ALA A 81 -4.11 -20.23 13.50
N GLU A 82 -4.72 -21.38 13.20
CA GLU A 82 -5.38 -21.63 11.90
C GLU A 82 -6.43 -20.55 11.58
N ALA A 83 -7.16 -20.09 12.59
CA ALA A 83 -8.15 -19.01 12.46
C ALA A 83 -7.55 -17.66 12.01
N ARG A 84 -6.24 -17.46 12.18
CA ARG A 84 -5.53 -16.23 11.80
C ARG A 84 -4.72 -16.36 10.51
N ARG A 85 -4.55 -17.58 9.97
CA ARG A 85 -3.72 -17.83 8.78
C ARG A 85 -4.15 -16.97 7.59
N GLY A 86 -5.45 -16.87 7.31
CA GLY A 86 -5.96 -16.06 6.21
C GLY A 86 -5.65 -14.55 6.36
N ASP A 87 -5.73 -14.02 7.58
CA ASP A 87 -5.37 -12.62 7.86
C ASP A 87 -3.85 -12.39 7.67
N ILE A 88 -3.03 -13.35 8.09
CA ILE A 88 -1.57 -13.29 7.94
C ILE A 88 -1.17 -13.39 6.46
N GLU A 89 -1.87 -14.20 5.66
CA GLU A 89 -1.69 -14.27 4.21
C GLU A 89 -2.04 -12.93 3.53
N GLU A 90 -3.10 -12.24 3.96
CA GLU A 90 -3.44 -10.90 3.47
C GLU A 90 -2.33 -9.87 3.77
N VAL A 91 -1.80 -9.87 5.00
CA VAL A 91 -0.66 -9.01 5.37
C VAL A 91 0.60 -9.35 4.55
N SER A 92 0.84 -10.65 4.31
CA SER A 92 1.99 -11.11 3.53
C SER A 92 1.89 -10.69 2.07
N ASN A 93 0.70 -10.79 1.48
CA ASN A 93 0.44 -10.31 0.11
C ASN A 93 0.61 -8.80 0.00
N TYR A 94 0.19 -8.03 1.00
CA TYR A 94 0.42 -6.59 1.05
C TYR A 94 1.92 -6.25 0.98
N ARG A 95 2.71 -6.85 1.87
CA ARG A 95 4.17 -6.63 1.92
C ARG A 95 4.85 -6.96 0.60
N LEU A 96 4.44 -8.07 -0.03
CA LEU A 96 5.01 -8.50 -1.29
C LEU A 96 4.57 -7.59 -2.45
N ALA A 97 3.31 -7.16 -2.48
CA ALA A 97 2.79 -6.23 -3.48
C ALA A 97 3.52 -4.88 -3.44
N VAL A 98 3.77 -4.33 -2.24
CA VAL A 98 4.55 -3.08 -2.08
C VAL A 98 5.99 -3.27 -2.54
N ARG A 99 6.65 -4.37 -2.16
CA ARG A 99 8.03 -4.66 -2.59
C ARG A 99 8.15 -4.82 -4.10
N GLU A 100 7.24 -5.55 -4.73
CA GLU A 100 7.21 -5.72 -6.19
C GLU A 100 6.95 -4.38 -6.90
N ALA A 101 6.10 -3.52 -6.33
CA ALA A 101 5.84 -2.18 -6.84
C ALA A 101 7.08 -1.29 -6.77
N GLU A 102 7.77 -1.27 -5.62
CA GLU A 102 9.00 -0.51 -5.41
C GLU A 102 10.09 -0.91 -6.41
N GLN A 103 10.32 -2.21 -6.57
CA GLN A 103 11.28 -2.73 -7.55
C GLN A 103 10.94 -2.30 -8.97
N ALA A 104 9.67 -2.42 -9.37
CA ALA A 104 9.23 -2.02 -10.71
C ALA A 104 9.38 -0.51 -10.95
N LEU A 105 9.17 0.33 -9.94
CA LEU A 105 9.30 1.78 -10.03
C LEU A 105 10.76 2.24 -10.20
N GLY A 106 11.73 1.40 -9.85
CA GLY A 106 13.15 1.63 -10.15
C GLY A 106 13.47 1.54 -11.65
N GLU A 107 12.65 0.86 -12.44
CA GLU A 107 12.90 0.58 -13.86
C GLU A 107 11.95 1.32 -14.80
N ARG A 108 10.72 1.60 -14.36
CA ARG A 108 9.68 2.22 -15.19
C ARG A 108 8.73 3.11 -14.37
N PRO A 109 8.11 4.13 -14.99
CA PRO A 109 7.15 4.99 -14.29
C PRO A 109 5.89 4.22 -13.85
N LEU A 110 5.20 4.79 -12.87
CA LEU A 110 3.88 4.31 -12.44
C LEU A 110 2.94 4.23 -13.65
N SER A 111 2.31 3.07 -13.81
CA SER A 111 1.42 2.81 -14.93
C SER A 111 0.22 1.99 -14.48
N LEU A 112 -0.86 2.06 -15.25
CA LEU A 112 -2.06 1.25 -14.99
C LEU A 112 -1.74 -0.25 -14.96
N SER A 113 -0.80 -0.72 -15.79
CA SER A 113 -0.40 -2.13 -15.78
C SER A 113 0.30 -2.52 -14.48
N LEU A 114 1.13 -1.63 -13.92
CA LEU A 114 1.74 -1.83 -12.61
C LEU A 114 0.68 -1.87 -11.50
N ILE A 115 -0.25 -0.92 -11.49
CA ILE A 115 -1.34 -0.87 -10.49
C ILE A 115 -2.17 -2.16 -10.52
N LYS A 116 -2.51 -2.65 -11.73
CA LYS A 116 -3.25 -3.90 -11.90
C LYS A 116 -2.47 -5.12 -11.41
N ALA A 117 -1.17 -5.18 -11.66
CA ALA A 117 -0.30 -6.25 -11.16
C ALA A 117 -0.23 -6.26 -9.63
N VAL A 118 -0.05 -5.08 -9.02
CA VAL A 118 -0.06 -4.90 -7.55
C VAL A 118 -1.40 -5.35 -6.97
N HIS A 119 -2.52 -4.92 -7.55
CA HIS A 119 -3.85 -5.36 -7.11
C HIS A 119 -4.05 -6.87 -7.27
N GLN A 120 -3.56 -7.46 -8.36
CA GLN A 120 -3.62 -8.90 -8.54
C GLN A 120 -2.85 -9.61 -7.43
N ARG A 121 -1.64 -9.14 -7.08
CA ARG A 121 -0.82 -9.66 -5.97
C ARG A 121 -1.56 -9.59 -4.63
N LEU A 122 -2.22 -8.47 -4.33
CA LEU A 122 -2.99 -8.29 -3.10
C LEU A 122 -4.10 -9.34 -2.93
N MET A 123 -4.74 -9.75 -4.02
CA MET A 123 -5.90 -10.65 -4.01
C MET A 123 -5.54 -12.15 -4.10
N GLN A 124 -4.26 -12.53 -4.15
CA GLN A 124 -3.85 -13.92 -4.33
C GLN A 124 -4.17 -14.79 -3.11
N GLY A 125 -5.03 -15.79 -3.27
CA GLY A 125 -5.28 -16.80 -2.23
C GLY A 125 -6.10 -16.32 -1.02
N VAL A 126 -6.51 -15.05 -0.99
CA VAL A 126 -7.15 -14.43 0.17
C VAL A 126 -8.63 -14.10 -0.07
N ARG A 127 -9.31 -13.57 0.95
CA ARG A 127 -10.69 -13.10 0.81
C ARG A 127 -10.72 -11.99 -0.24
N GLY A 128 -11.60 -12.14 -1.23
CA GLY A 128 -11.65 -11.21 -2.37
C GLY A 128 -10.91 -11.67 -3.63
N ARG A 129 -10.30 -12.86 -3.64
CA ARG A 129 -9.73 -13.48 -4.87
C ARG A 129 -10.71 -13.55 -6.05
N ASP A 130 -12.01 -13.61 -5.77
CA ASP A 130 -13.07 -13.69 -6.78
C ASP A 130 -13.59 -12.30 -7.21
N LYS A 131 -13.06 -11.21 -6.64
CA LYS A 131 -13.41 -9.81 -6.98
C LYS A 131 -12.55 -9.27 -8.14
N GLU A 132 -12.45 -10.05 -9.20
CA GLU A 132 -11.73 -9.68 -10.44
C GLU A 132 -10.32 -9.10 -10.22
N PRO A 133 -9.34 -9.91 -9.79
CA PRO A 133 -7.97 -9.45 -9.54
C PRO A 133 -7.37 -8.72 -10.75
N GLY A 134 -6.95 -7.47 -10.54
CA GLY A 134 -6.35 -6.65 -11.59
C GLY A 134 -7.38 -5.93 -12.49
N ALA A 135 -8.67 -6.03 -12.17
CA ALA A 135 -9.69 -5.20 -12.77
C ALA A 135 -9.70 -3.81 -12.11
N THR A 136 -10.00 -2.80 -12.92
CA THR A 136 -10.40 -1.48 -12.43
C THR A 136 -11.91 -1.38 -12.60
N PRO A 137 -12.66 -0.89 -11.60
CA PRO A 137 -14.09 -0.66 -11.76
C PRO A 137 -14.33 0.17 -13.02
N CYS A 138 -15.19 -0.32 -13.93
CA CYS A 138 -15.66 0.52 -15.02
C CYS A 138 -16.42 1.69 -14.41
N CYS A 139 -16.05 2.93 -14.75
CA CYS A 139 -16.86 4.09 -14.42
C CYS A 139 -18.27 3.87 -15.00
N ALA A 140 -19.23 3.48 -14.17
CA ALA A 140 -20.62 3.51 -14.58
C ALA A 140 -20.96 4.96 -14.88
N SER A 141 -21.42 5.22 -16.11
CA SER A 141 -21.90 6.52 -16.57
C SER A 141 -22.67 7.24 -15.47
N SER A 142 -22.22 8.44 -15.13
CA SER A 142 -22.88 9.38 -14.24
C SER A 142 -24.39 9.41 -14.52
N LYS A 143 -25.18 8.74 -13.69
CA LYS A 143 -26.63 8.97 -13.65
C LYS A 143 -26.79 10.37 -13.07
N PRO A 144 -27.49 11.31 -13.76
CA PRO A 144 -27.68 12.64 -13.20
C PRO A 144 -28.43 12.47 -11.88
N ARG A 145 -27.89 13.02 -10.80
CA ARG A 145 -28.65 13.20 -9.57
C ARG A 145 -29.73 14.22 -9.90
N GLY A 146 -30.98 13.77 -9.91
CA GLY A 146 -32.14 14.66 -9.93
C GLY A 146 -32.30 15.43 -8.64
#